data_AF-A0A0E9LU70-F1
#
_entry.id   AF-A0A0E9LU70-F1
#
_cell.length_a   1.000
_cell.length_b   1.000
_cell.length_c   1.000
_cell.angle_alpha   90.00
_cell.angle_beta   90.00
_cell.angle_gamma   90.00
#
_symmetry.space_group_name_H-M   'P 1'
#
loop_
_entity.id
_entity.type
_entity.pdbx_description
1 polymer ?
#
loop_
_entity_poly.entity_id
_entity_poly.type
_entity_poly.pdbx_seq_one_letter_code
_entity_poly.pdbx_strand_id
1 'polypeptide(L)'
;MHPGLLPSVASFIVFFLLGALPLSASSVSGLVHDPQGNPVAGASVYIKESRTGTSTNSEGFYQVPLPAGTYHLQFQALGFARREFKVTIPEHHEEELNVELKEVLFKIREVRVYSGGEDPAYAMMRKAIGLAPYYLRQASSYEAEVYLRGSFVLEKVPKLLGKSLSVSVNDQEPKVGETFTVESLNHLEFIAPDTFNHTVVSSRSTFSGLDDNSPIGYINSSFYASDNELYISPLSPQAMRHYKFRYDGYIMDGNRVVNKIRVIPRRKSQQLLEGDLYLVEDLWNIHTVDFKLEPFYGSIKMRQVYAPVEDGIWLPVSHHFNIDAAIMGIKGKADYVSSVKYEVVVLDSLLAIPSLIAGHLARESAPSEPEEASEETPEEAPEEAPTKNQRRIEQLMEKEEMNNRDMMRLASLIEKESQSSQRQQEELLEIKSSYQFKVEKDSVPRDSVFWRSVRPIPLTQAEQRSFAVKDSLLAVAKDSVVNDSAKHVSQFSKIRRKLFNGTTFPHEADFSVNYGGLLDLSTLASMPWMAGGTDKKPASCGSRIPSTP
;
A
#
# COMPACT_ATOMS: atom_id res chain seq x y z
N MET A 1 -68.93 19.04 30.65
CA MET A 1 -67.85 18.03 30.62
C MET A 1 -67.56 17.70 29.17
N HIS A 2 -66.41 18.17 28.66
CA HIS A 2 -65.57 17.52 27.64
C HIS A 2 -64.41 18.48 27.33
N PRO A 3 -63.19 18.23 27.85
CA PRO A 3 -62.01 18.93 27.34
C PRO A 3 -61.60 18.28 26.02
N GLY A 4 -61.41 19.12 25.01
CA GLY A 4 -61.09 18.72 23.63
C GLY A 4 -59.69 18.13 23.50
N LEU A 5 -59.64 17.04 22.73
CA LEU A 5 -58.46 16.35 22.23
C LEU A 5 -57.64 17.24 21.29
N LEU A 6 -56.55 17.83 21.77
CA LEU A 6 -55.43 18.27 20.92
C LEU A 6 -54.09 18.08 21.65
N PRO A 7 -53.45 16.90 21.55
CA PRO A 7 -51.99 16.84 21.70
C PRO A 7 -51.32 15.82 20.75
N SER A 8 -51.66 15.77 19.46
CA SER A 8 -51.01 14.81 18.52
C SER A 8 -50.08 15.45 17.49
N VAL A 9 -50.37 16.68 17.01
CA VAL A 9 -49.57 17.32 15.94
C VAL A 9 -48.31 18.01 16.49
N ALA A 10 -48.40 18.66 17.66
CA ALA A 10 -47.25 19.31 18.29
C ALA A 10 -46.17 18.32 18.75
N SER A 11 -46.58 17.11 19.17
CA SER A 11 -45.65 16.05 19.56
C SER A 11 -44.91 15.44 18.37
N PHE A 12 -45.50 15.47 17.16
CA PHE A 12 -44.87 14.96 15.94
C PHE A 12 -43.82 15.95 15.38
N ILE A 13 -44.06 17.25 15.52
CA ILE A 13 -43.11 18.30 15.11
C ILE A 13 -41.88 18.33 16.03
N VAL A 14 -42.04 18.10 17.34
CA VAL A 14 -40.92 18.01 18.29
C VAL A 14 -40.08 16.75 18.07
N PHE A 15 -40.68 15.63 17.64
CA PHE A 15 -39.92 14.42 17.28
C PHE A 15 -39.18 14.56 15.93
N PHE A 16 -39.69 15.38 15.01
CA PHE A 16 -39.02 15.67 13.72
C PHE A 16 -37.89 16.70 13.85
N LEU A 17 -37.95 17.59 14.86
CA LEU A 17 -36.89 18.57 15.16
C LEU A 17 -35.72 18.00 15.99
N LEU A 18 -35.91 16.88 16.70
CA LEU A 18 -34.84 16.22 17.46
C LEU A 18 -33.98 15.24 16.61
N GLY A 19 -34.37 14.98 15.36
CA GLY A 19 -33.74 13.98 14.49
C GLY A 19 -32.67 14.51 13.52
N ALA A 20 -32.26 15.77 13.62
CA ALA A 20 -31.39 16.41 12.62
C ALA A 20 -30.18 17.15 13.23
N LEU A 21 -29.54 16.58 14.26
CA LEU A 21 -28.17 16.98 14.57
C LEU A 21 -27.27 16.31 13.52
N PRO A 22 -26.58 17.05 12.64
CA PRO A 22 -25.54 16.47 11.82
C PRO A 22 -24.48 15.92 12.77
N LEU A 23 -24.33 14.60 12.81
CA LEU A 23 -23.22 13.94 13.47
C LEU A 23 -21.97 14.29 12.66
N SER A 24 -21.41 15.47 12.88
CA SER A 24 -20.21 15.92 12.21
C SER A 24 -19.06 15.17 12.86
N ALA A 25 -18.41 14.30 12.10
CA ALA A 25 -17.17 13.68 12.54
C ALA A 25 -16.10 14.79 12.62
N SER A 26 -15.27 14.75 13.66
CA SER A 26 -14.09 15.61 13.71
C SER A 26 -13.11 15.20 12.60
N SER A 27 -12.45 16.17 11.98
CA SER A 27 -11.48 15.92 10.92
C SER A 27 -10.52 17.09 10.76
N VAL A 28 -9.42 16.86 10.07
CA VAL A 28 -8.50 17.90 9.60
C VAL A 28 -8.43 17.85 8.09
N SER A 29 -8.56 18.98 7.41
CA SER A 29 -8.51 19.07 5.95
C SER A 29 -7.73 20.29 5.51
N GLY A 30 -7.29 20.32 4.25
CA GLY A 30 -6.58 21.48 3.73
C GLY A 30 -5.91 21.25 2.38
N LEU A 31 -5.27 22.30 1.88
CA LEU A 31 -4.49 22.34 0.65
C LEU A 31 -2.99 22.38 0.96
N VAL A 32 -2.23 21.51 0.30
CA VAL A 32 -0.76 21.57 0.29
C VAL A 32 -0.30 22.18 -1.03
N HIS A 33 0.51 23.24 -0.95
CA HIS A 33 1.02 23.95 -2.12
C HIS A 33 2.51 24.32 -1.99
N ASP A 34 3.14 24.63 -3.11
CA ASP A 34 4.50 25.16 -3.17
C ASP A 34 4.51 26.70 -2.95
N PRO A 35 5.68 27.36 -2.84
CA PRO A 35 5.76 28.81 -2.65
C PRO A 35 5.24 29.63 -3.84
N GLN A 36 5.05 29.00 -5.00
CA GLN A 36 4.46 29.60 -6.20
C GLN A 36 2.94 29.45 -6.24
N GLY A 37 2.35 28.75 -5.26
CA GLY A 37 0.92 28.48 -5.15
C GLY A 37 0.44 27.29 -5.98
N ASN A 38 1.34 26.50 -6.56
CA ASN A 38 0.94 25.29 -7.26
C ASN A 38 0.63 24.17 -6.25
N PRO A 39 -0.41 23.36 -6.48
CA PRO A 39 -0.72 22.24 -5.60
C PRO A 39 0.39 21.19 -5.61
N VAL A 40 0.72 20.66 -4.44
CA VAL A 40 1.68 19.56 -4.29
C VAL A 40 0.89 18.25 -4.26
N ALA A 41 0.82 17.59 -5.42
CA ALA A 41 0.13 16.32 -5.57
C ALA A 41 0.91 15.15 -4.95
N GLY A 42 0.20 14.24 -4.27
CA GLY A 42 0.78 13.04 -3.68
C GLY A 42 1.76 13.31 -2.54
N ALA A 43 1.64 14.46 -1.86
CA ALA A 43 2.35 14.72 -0.61
C ALA A 43 1.81 13.78 0.47
N SER A 44 2.68 13.11 1.22
CA SER A 44 2.29 12.28 2.35
C SER A 44 1.99 13.14 3.56
N VAL A 45 0.90 12.82 4.26
CA VAL A 45 0.51 13.40 5.54
C VAL A 45 0.48 12.27 6.56
N TYR A 46 1.39 12.28 7.51
CA TYR A 46 1.48 11.28 8.58
C TYR A 46 1.09 11.88 9.92
N ILE A 47 0.25 11.17 10.67
CA ILE A 47 -0.23 11.54 12.00
C ILE A 47 0.28 10.50 12.99
N LYS A 48 1.21 10.93 13.86
CA LYS A 48 1.95 10.03 14.74
C LYS A 48 1.04 9.33 15.76
N GLU A 49 0.18 10.08 16.44
CA GLU A 49 -0.65 9.57 17.54
C GLU A 49 -1.69 8.54 17.09
N SER A 50 -2.24 8.71 15.88
CA SER A 50 -3.21 7.77 15.30
C SER A 50 -2.58 6.75 14.35
N ARG A 51 -1.24 6.77 14.19
CA ARG A 51 -0.47 5.91 13.25
C ARG A 51 -1.11 5.88 11.85
N THR A 52 -1.59 7.04 11.40
CA THR A 52 -2.36 7.17 10.16
C THR A 52 -1.54 7.93 9.12
N GLY A 53 -1.34 7.33 7.95
CA GLY A 53 -0.80 8.01 6.78
C GLY A 53 -1.87 8.22 5.72
N THR A 54 -1.92 9.40 5.14
CA THR A 54 -2.69 9.69 3.93
C THR A 54 -1.83 10.40 2.89
N SER A 55 -2.41 10.74 1.75
CA SER A 55 -1.77 11.57 0.72
C SER A 55 -2.70 12.65 0.18
N THR A 56 -2.11 13.74 -0.33
CA THR A 56 -2.86 14.75 -1.08
C THR A 56 -3.27 14.18 -2.45
N ASN A 57 -4.45 14.58 -2.91
CA ASN A 57 -4.89 14.27 -4.26
C ASN A 57 -4.12 15.09 -5.33
N SER A 58 -4.48 14.93 -6.60
CA SER A 58 -3.83 15.65 -7.71
C SER A 58 -4.04 17.17 -7.70
N GLU A 59 -5.03 17.65 -6.94
CA GLU A 59 -5.34 19.05 -6.72
C GLU A 59 -4.70 19.60 -5.42
N GLY A 60 -3.90 18.79 -4.72
CA GLY A 60 -3.18 19.17 -3.49
C GLY A 60 -4.01 19.07 -2.21
N PHE A 61 -5.27 18.65 -2.28
CA PHE A 61 -6.15 18.56 -1.12
C PHE A 61 -5.95 17.26 -0.34
N TYR A 62 -6.02 17.34 0.97
CA TYR A 62 -6.07 16.19 1.89
C TYR A 62 -7.20 16.37 2.90
N GLN A 63 -7.62 15.27 3.52
CA GLN A 63 -8.58 15.26 4.62
C GLN A 63 -8.32 14.03 5.47
N VAL A 64 -8.37 14.11 6.80
CA VAL A 64 -8.23 12.94 7.67
C VAL A 64 -9.31 12.99 8.73
N PRO A 65 -10.24 12.02 8.76
CA PRO A 65 -11.15 11.84 9.88
C PRO A 65 -10.34 11.53 11.13
N LEU A 66 -10.43 12.38 12.15
CA LEU A 66 -9.68 12.24 13.40
C LEU A 66 -10.60 12.60 14.56
N PRO A 67 -10.65 11.78 15.63
CA PRO A 67 -11.34 12.15 16.85
C PRO A 67 -10.82 13.47 17.44
N ALA A 68 -11.56 14.01 18.42
CA ALA A 68 -11.07 15.14 19.18
C ALA A 68 -9.76 14.77 19.91
N GLY A 69 -8.76 15.64 19.83
CA GLY A 69 -7.43 15.33 20.33
C GLY A 69 -6.37 16.33 19.89
N THR A 70 -5.13 16.10 20.31
CA THR A 70 -3.97 16.86 19.84
C THR A 70 -3.05 15.94 19.06
N TYR A 71 -2.68 16.39 17.87
CA TYR A 71 -1.97 15.58 16.87
C TYR A 71 -0.75 16.32 16.33
N HIS A 72 0.28 15.57 15.97
CA HIS A 72 1.43 16.08 15.21
C HIS A 72 1.32 15.59 13.76
N LEU A 73 0.97 16.51 12.86
CA LEU A 73 0.82 16.24 11.44
C LEU A 73 2.13 16.54 10.72
N GLN A 74 2.65 15.54 10.02
CA GLN A 74 3.92 15.59 9.30
C GLN A 74 3.64 15.55 7.81
N PHE A 75 4.00 16.64 7.12
CA PHE A 75 3.81 16.80 5.69
C PHE A 75 5.14 16.58 4.98
N GLN A 76 5.14 15.70 3.99
CA GLN A 76 6.32 15.37 3.20
C GLN A 76 5.99 15.23 1.73
N ALA A 77 6.84 15.82 0.87
CA ALA A 77 6.81 15.59 -0.56
C ALA A 77 8.23 15.53 -1.11
N LEU A 78 8.40 14.80 -2.22
CA LEU A 78 9.69 14.70 -2.89
C LEU A 78 10.16 16.08 -3.37
N GLY A 79 11.39 16.46 -3.02
CA GLY A 79 11.95 17.77 -3.37
C GLY A 79 11.57 18.90 -2.41
N PHE A 80 10.79 18.62 -1.38
CA PHE A 80 10.37 19.58 -0.36
C PHE A 80 10.90 19.21 1.03
N ALA A 81 11.15 20.24 1.85
CA ALA A 81 11.46 20.06 3.26
C ALA A 81 10.20 19.60 4.00
N ARG A 82 10.34 18.56 4.83
CA ARG A 82 9.27 18.13 5.71
C ARG A 82 8.88 19.27 6.65
N ARG A 83 7.58 19.39 6.92
CA ARG A 83 7.03 20.28 7.94
C ARG A 83 6.19 19.50 8.92
N GLU A 84 6.23 19.92 10.18
CA GLU A 84 5.43 19.35 11.25
C GLU A 84 4.58 20.45 11.90
N PHE A 85 3.32 20.13 12.17
CA PHE A 85 2.37 21.02 12.82
C PHE A 85 1.66 20.29 13.96
N LYS A 86 1.65 20.92 15.13
CA LYS A 86 0.82 20.49 16.25
C LYS A 86 -0.57 21.11 16.10
N VAL A 87 -1.59 20.27 15.98
CA VAL A 87 -2.99 20.68 15.75
C VAL A 87 -3.86 20.09 16.85
N THR A 88 -4.75 20.90 17.41
CA THR A 88 -5.74 20.45 18.38
C THR A 88 -7.12 20.50 17.74
N ILE A 89 -7.77 19.34 17.63
CA ILE A 89 -9.07 19.18 16.97
C ILE A 89 -10.15 19.09 18.06
N PRO A 90 -11.11 20.03 18.12
CA PRO A 90 -12.27 19.94 18.99
C PRO A 90 -13.25 18.83 18.58
N GLU A 91 -14.17 18.48 19.48
CA GLU A 91 -15.30 17.59 19.14
C GLU A 91 -16.21 18.25 18.08
N HIS A 92 -16.63 17.44 17.10
CA HIS A 92 -17.52 17.84 16.01
C HIS A 92 -17.00 19.02 15.17
N HIS A 93 -15.67 19.13 15.01
CA HIS A 93 -15.03 20.21 14.28
C HIS A 93 -14.20 19.72 13.09
N GLU A 94 -14.34 20.40 11.96
CA GLU A 94 -13.46 20.25 10.81
C GLU A 94 -12.41 21.38 10.85
N GLU A 95 -11.18 21.02 11.21
CA GLU A 95 -10.05 21.94 11.29
C GLU A 95 -9.42 22.12 9.90
N GLU A 96 -9.35 23.35 9.41
CA GLU A 96 -8.69 23.67 8.13
C GLU A 96 -7.21 24.05 8.35
N LEU A 97 -6.29 23.27 7.76
CA LEU A 97 -4.85 23.53 7.80
C LEU A 97 -4.27 23.53 6.39
N ASN A 98 -4.08 24.73 5.83
CA ASN A 98 -3.36 24.90 4.56
C ASN A 98 -1.84 24.94 4.80
N VAL A 99 -1.06 24.24 3.98
CA VAL A 99 0.38 24.05 4.19
C VAL A 99 1.17 24.44 2.94
N GLU A 100 2.05 25.42 3.09
CA GLU A 100 3.11 25.70 2.12
C GLU A 100 4.34 24.81 2.39
N LEU A 101 4.72 23.97 1.43
CA LEU A 101 5.96 23.19 1.48
C LEU A 101 7.09 23.93 0.76
N LYS A 102 8.24 24.08 1.43
CA LYS A 102 9.41 24.76 0.86
C LYS A 102 10.30 23.76 0.15
N GLU A 103 10.79 24.09 -1.03
CA GLU A 103 11.76 23.26 -1.74
C GLU A 103 13.03 23.05 -0.89
N VAL A 104 13.59 21.84 -0.94
CA VAL A 104 14.85 21.51 -0.29
C VAL A 104 15.86 21.06 -1.32
N LEU A 105 17.07 21.63 -1.22
CA LEU A 105 18.20 21.19 -2.03
C LEU A 105 18.92 20.05 -1.32
N PHE A 106 19.18 18.97 -2.06
CA PHE A 106 20.02 17.88 -1.59
C PHE A 106 21.43 18.39 -1.32
N LYS A 107 21.94 18.13 -0.12
CA LYS A 107 23.33 18.42 0.23
C LYS A 107 24.17 17.24 -0.19
N ILE A 108 25.33 17.50 -0.79
CA ILE A 108 26.34 16.46 -1.01
C ILE A 108 27.29 16.55 0.17
N ARG A 109 27.41 15.46 0.93
CA ARG A 109 28.41 15.37 2.00
C ARG A 109 29.79 15.30 1.36
N GLU A 110 30.80 15.90 1.99
CA GLU A 110 32.18 15.69 1.59
C GLU A 110 32.46 14.18 1.61
N VAL A 111 32.77 13.63 0.43
CA VAL A 111 32.80 12.19 0.22
C VAL A 111 34.05 11.62 0.90
N ARG A 112 33.84 10.72 1.87
CA ARG A 112 34.91 9.82 2.33
C ARG A 112 35.35 8.99 1.11
N VAL A 113 36.60 9.14 0.68
CA VAL A 113 37.11 8.41 -0.49
C VAL A 113 37.24 6.93 -0.11
N TYR A 114 36.31 6.11 -0.60
CA TYR A 114 36.34 4.67 -0.38
C TYR A 114 37.49 4.02 -1.14
N SER A 115 38.06 2.97 -0.56
CA SER A 115 39.15 2.23 -1.18
C SER A 115 38.75 1.70 -2.57
N GLY A 116 39.54 2.03 -3.60
CA GLY A 116 39.28 1.59 -4.98
C GLY A 116 38.31 2.46 -5.80
N GLY A 117 37.88 3.62 -5.30
CA GLY A 117 37.06 4.58 -6.06
C GLY A 117 35.60 4.14 -6.26
N GLU A 118 35.09 3.27 -5.39
CA GLU A 118 33.69 2.87 -5.37
C GLU A 118 32.79 4.01 -4.88
N ASP A 119 31.59 4.14 -5.46
CA ASP A 119 30.63 5.17 -5.05
C ASP A 119 30.14 4.91 -3.60
N PRO A 120 30.03 5.96 -2.74
CA PRO A 120 29.56 5.83 -1.36
C PRO A 120 28.25 5.06 -1.19
N ALA A 121 27.36 5.11 -2.18
CA ALA A 121 26.10 4.38 -2.15
C ALA A 121 26.29 2.87 -1.96
N TYR A 122 27.39 2.28 -2.44
CA TYR A 122 27.62 0.84 -2.26
C TYR A 122 27.81 0.45 -0.80
N ALA A 123 28.50 1.27 0.00
CA ALA A 123 28.67 1.01 1.43
C ALA A 123 27.32 1.05 2.16
N MET A 124 26.49 2.05 1.85
CA MET A 124 25.14 2.21 2.41
C MET A 124 24.24 1.04 2.01
N MET A 125 24.23 0.69 0.72
CA MET A 125 23.42 -0.42 0.20
C MET A 125 23.84 -1.76 0.78
N ARG A 126 25.12 -2.00 1.04
CA ARG A 126 25.56 -3.25 1.69
C ARG A 126 25.00 -3.39 3.11
N LYS A 127 24.96 -2.31 3.89
CA LYS A 127 24.33 -2.29 5.21
C LYS A 127 22.82 -2.51 5.11
N ALA A 128 22.15 -1.79 4.21
CA ALA A 128 20.72 -1.93 3.99
C ALA A 128 20.30 -3.33 3.51
N ILE A 129 21.01 -3.93 2.54
CA ILE A 129 20.78 -5.31 2.08
C ILE A 129 21.06 -6.30 3.22
N GLY A 130 22.12 -6.07 4.00
CA GLY A 130 22.46 -6.90 5.16
C GLY A 130 21.35 -6.93 6.20
N LEU A 131 20.72 -5.78 6.46
CA LEU A 131 19.64 -5.59 7.43
C LEU A 131 18.24 -5.86 6.86
N ALA A 132 18.08 -6.04 5.56
CA ALA A 132 16.78 -6.29 4.95
C ALA A 132 16.01 -7.47 5.60
N PRO A 133 16.65 -8.61 5.95
CA PRO A 133 15.96 -9.69 6.64
C PRO A 133 15.46 -9.35 8.05
N TYR A 134 16.09 -8.38 8.73
CA TYR A 134 15.65 -7.86 10.03
C TYR A 134 14.41 -6.98 9.84
N TYR A 135 14.48 -5.98 8.94
CA TYR A 135 13.34 -5.08 8.70
C TYR A 135 12.12 -5.75 8.08
N LEU A 136 12.33 -6.86 7.35
CA LEU A 136 11.24 -7.69 6.85
C LEU A 136 10.43 -8.32 8.00
N ARG A 137 11.04 -8.54 9.17
CA ARG A 137 10.47 -9.30 10.31
C ARG A 137 10.35 -8.47 11.59
N GLN A 138 10.58 -7.17 11.51
CA GLN A 138 10.54 -6.27 12.67
C GLN A 138 9.20 -6.31 13.43
N ALA A 139 8.10 -6.55 12.72
CA ALA A 139 6.78 -6.72 13.32
C ALA A 139 6.41 -8.22 13.35
N SER A 140 5.97 -8.70 14.51
CA SER A 140 5.44 -10.06 14.66
C SER A 140 3.97 -10.13 14.22
N SER A 141 3.22 -9.04 14.40
CA SER A 141 1.88 -8.88 13.84
C SER A 141 1.50 -7.42 13.68
N TYR A 142 0.53 -7.15 12.81
CA TYR A 142 -0.16 -5.87 12.79
C TYR A 142 -1.59 -6.01 12.26
N GLU A 143 -2.44 -5.06 12.64
CA GLU A 143 -3.76 -4.84 12.10
C GLU A 143 -3.81 -3.44 11.49
N ALA A 144 -4.27 -3.33 10.24
CA ALA A 144 -4.28 -2.08 9.51
C ALA A 144 -5.56 -1.90 8.69
N GLU A 145 -6.15 -0.71 8.78
CA GLU A 145 -7.18 -0.26 7.86
C GLU A 145 -6.51 0.43 6.66
N VAL A 146 -6.83 -0.04 5.46
CA VAL A 146 -6.28 0.46 4.20
C VAL A 146 -7.39 0.97 3.31
N TYR A 147 -7.43 2.30 3.16
CA TYR A 147 -8.26 2.97 2.18
C TYR A 147 -7.51 3.07 0.85
N LEU A 148 -8.15 2.62 -0.23
CA LEU A 148 -7.66 2.71 -1.60
C LEU A 148 -8.58 3.54 -2.46
N ARG A 149 -7.97 4.44 -3.24
CA ARG A 149 -8.63 5.18 -4.30
C ARG A 149 -7.85 5.00 -5.59
N GLY A 150 -8.55 4.53 -6.62
CA GLY A 150 -8.03 4.36 -7.96
C GLY A 150 -8.82 5.20 -8.96
N SER A 151 -8.13 5.78 -9.94
CA SER A 151 -8.74 6.35 -11.13
C SER A 151 -8.12 5.75 -12.38
N PHE A 152 -8.94 5.54 -13.41
CA PHE A 152 -8.52 4.97 -14.68
C PHE A 152 -9.10 5.79 -15.84
N VAL A 153 -8.27 6.08 -16.83
CA VAL A 153 -8.67 6.80 -18.04
C VAL A 153 -8.22 6.01 -19.26
N LEU A 154 -9.16 5.64 -20.12
CA LEU A 154 -8.87 5.04 -21.41
C LEU A 154 -8.56 6.16 -22.42
N GLU A 155 -7.30 6.31 -22.82
CA GLU A 155 -6.86 7.42 -23.68
C GLU A 155 -7.07 7.15 -25.17
N LYS A 156 -6.95 5.89 -25.59
CA LYS A 156 -7.05 5.54 -27.02
C LYS A 156 -7.45 4.09 -27.21
N VAL A 157 -8.37 3.85 -28.13
CA VAL A 157 -8.69 2.52 -28.67
C VAL A 157 -8.60 2.57 -30.20
N PRO A 158 -7.85 1.67 -30.86
CA PRO A 158 -7.83 1.59 -32.31
C PRO A 158 -9.22 1.29 -32.90
N LYS A 159 -9.62 2.00 -33.96
CA LYS A 159 -10.94 1.86 -34.60
C LYS A 159 -11.26 0.42 -35.07
N LEU A 160 -10.22 -0.35 -35.41
CA LEU A 160 -10.36 -1.76 -35.83
C LEU A 160 -10.81 -2.66 -34.68
N LEU A 161 -10.35 -2.36 -33.46
CA LEU A 161 -10.69 -3.08 -32.23
C LEU A 161 -12.00 -2.57 -31.62
N GLY A 162 -12.38 -1.32 -31.86
CA GLY A 162 -13.62 -0.76 -31.28
C GLY A 162 -14.93 -1.46 -31.68
N LYS A 163 -14.94 -2.32 -32.71
CA LYS A 163 -16.14 -3.09 -33.13
C LYS A 163 -16.13 -4.57 -32.69
N SER A 164 -14.96 -5.13 -32.37
CA SER A 164 -14.78 -6.55 -31.98
C SER A 164 -14.38 -6.72 -30.52
N LEU A 165 -13.78 -5.68 -29.94
CA LEU A 165 -13.51 -5.51 -28.53
C LEU A 165 -14.68 -4.69 -27.97
N SER A 166 -15.89 -5.23 -28.01
CA SER A 166 -16.95 -4.75 -27.14
C SER A 166 -16.51 -5.10 -25.71
N VAL A 167 -15.65 -4.26 -25.13
CA VAL A 167 -15.37 -4.26 -23.69
C VAL A 167 -16.64 -3.71 -23.04
N SER A 168 -17.72 -4.47 -23.15
CA SER A 168 -18.98 -4.18 -22.51
C SER A 168 -18.93 -4.89 -21.17
N VAL A 169 -18.77 -4.13 -20.10
CA VAL A 169 -18.96 -4.65 -18.75
C VAL A 169 -20.26 -4.06 -18.25
N ASN A 170 -21.28 -4.91 -18.02
CA ASN A 170 -22.67 -4.50 -17.76
C ASN A 170 -23.30 -3.63 -18.87
N ASP A 171 -23.14 -4.00 -20.14
CA ASP A 171 -23.76 -3.32 -21.31
C ASP A 171 -23.34 -1.84 -21.52
N GLN A 172 -22.29 -1.36 -20.86
CA GLN A 172 -21.70 -0.03 -21.09
C GLN A 172 -20.32 -0.14 -21.73
N GLU A 173 -20.14 0.53 -22.87
CA GLU A 173 -18.84 0.66 -23.52
C GLU A 173 -18.05 1.80 -22.83
N PRO A 174 -16.81 1.55 -22.36
CA PRO A 174 -15.97 2.60 -21.80
C PRO A 174 -15.67 3.63 -22.89
N LYS A 175 -16.10 4.87 -22.67
CA LYS A 175 -15.79 5.95 -23.59
C LYS A 175 -14.37 6.43 -23.36
N VAL A 176 -13.66 6.60 -24.48
CA VAL A 176 -12.32 7.17 -24.49
C VAL A 176 -12.35 8.58 -23.89
N GLY A 177 -11.48 8.82 -22.91
CA GLY A 177 -11.34 10.10 -22.21
C GLY A 177 -12.21 10.27 -20.96
N GLU A 178 -13.11 9.33 -20.66
CA GLU A 178 -13.84 9.35 -19.38
C GLU A 178 -12.99 8.78 -18.24
N THR A 179 -13.17 9.35 -17.05
CA THR A 179 -12.52 8.89 -15.82
C THR A 179 -13.41 7.87 -15.12
N PHE A 180 -12.87 6.69 -14.90
CA PHE A 180 -13.44 5.66 -14.04
C PHE A 180 -12.77 5.71 -12.68
N THR A 181 -13.51 5.42 -11.62
CA THR A 181 -13.06 5.58 -10.25
C THR A 181 -13.45 4.37 -9.44
N VAL A 182 -12.52 3.90 -8.60
CA VAL A 182 -12.75 2.84 -7.63
C VAL A 182 -12.30 3.31 -6.25
N GLU A 183 -13.11 3.03 -5.24
CA GLU A 183 -12.79 3.21 -3.84
C GLU A 183 -12.95 1.87 -3.12
N SER A 184 -12.03 1.56 -2.20
CA SER A 184 -12.07 0.33 -1.43
C SER A 184 -11.51 0.56 -0.03
N LEU A 185 -12.27 0.17 0.99
CA LEU A 185 -11.85 0.12 2.38
C LEU A 185 -11.56 -1.34 2.74
N ASN A 186 -10.35 -1.58 3.21
CA ASN A 186 -9.82 -2.92 3.48
C ASN A 186 -9.34 -3.00 4.93
N HIS A 187 -9.51 -4.16 5.54
CA HIS A 187 -8.86 -4.52 6.78
C HIS A 187 -7.80 -5.58 6.48
N LEU A 188 -6.57 -5.32 6.90
CA LEU A 188 -5.42 -6.21 6.72
C LEU A 188 -4.92 -6.66 8.08
N GLU A 189 -4.75 -7.96 8.23
CA GLU A 189 -4.10 -8.56 9.39
C GLU A 189 -2.87 -9.31 8.90
N PHE A 190 -1.74 -9.03 9.50
CA PHE A 190 -0.51 -9.79 9.31
C PHE A 190 -0.13 -10.46 10.61
N ILE A 191 0.23 -11.74 10.52
CA ILE A 191 0.81 -12.52 11.60
C ILE A 191 2.03 -13.24 11.02
N ALA A 192 3.19 -12.99 11.60
CA ALA A 192 4.43 -13.65 11.23
C ALA A 192 4.30 -15.18 11.39
N PRO A 193 4.96 -15.97 10.53
CA PRO A 193 5.93 -15.52 9.52
C PRO A 193 5.31 -15.04 8.19
N ASP A 194 4.10 -15.47 7.85
CA ASP A 194 3.56 -15.32 6.49
C ASP A 194 2.02 -15.45 6.42
N THR A 195 1.33 -15.33 7.56
CA THR A 195 -0.14 -15.34 7.59
C THR A 195 -0.66 -13.95 7.32
N PHE A 196 -1.47 -13.82 6.28
CA PHE A 196 -2.07 -12.55 5.88
C PHE A 196 -3.55 -12.77 5.64
N ASN A 197 -4.38 -12.03 6.39
CA ASN A 197 -5.81 -11.98 6.17
C ASN A 197 -6.16 -10.64 5.53
N HIS A 198 -6.79 -10.70 4.36
CA HIS A 198 -7.32 -9.51 3.69
C HIS A 198 -8.83 -9.58 3.67
N THR A 199 -9.47 -8.61 4.33
CA THR A 199 -10.91 -8.44 4.34
C THR A 199 -11.32 -7.17 3.61
N VAL A 200 -12.16 -7.30 2.57
CA VAL A 200 -12.76 -6.14 1.90
C VAL A 200 -14.00 -5.72 2.70
N VAL A 201 -13.89 -4.60 3.43
CA VAL A 201 -14.96 -4.05 4.28
C VAL A 201 -16.03 -3.37 3.42
N SER A 202 -15.59 -2.58 2.44
CA SER A 202 -16.49 -1.95 1.47
C SER A 202 -15.75 -1.60 0.19
N SER A 203 -16.42 -1.70 -0.95
CA SER A 203 -15.88 -1.24 -2.22
C SER A 203 -16.97 -0.60 -3.07
N ARG A 204 -16.56 0.34 -3.92
CA ARG A 204 -17.42 0.98 -4.89
C ARG A 204 -16.61 1.37 -6.12
N SER A 205 -17.00 0.86 -7.29
CA SER A 205 -16.41 1.22 -8.57
C SER A 205 -17.40 1.83 -9.54
N THR A 206 -17.00 2.79 -10.37
CA THR A 206 -17.80 3.29 -11.51
C THR A 206 -17.61 2.47 -12.78
N PHE A 207 -16.70 1.49 -12.77
CA PHE A 207 -16.46 0.55 -13.85
C PHE A 207 -16.40 -0.89 -13.33
N SER A 208 -17.30 -1.75 -13.79
CA SER A 208 -17.27 -3.17 -13.45
C SER A 208 -16.01 -3.83 -14.03
N GLY A 209 -15.37 -4.69 -13.25
CA GLY A 209 -14.10 -5.35 -13.63
C GLY A 209 -12.81 -4.64 -13.14
N LEU A 210 -12.92 -3.48 -12.49
CA LEU A 210 -11.81 -2.91 -11.70
C LEU A 210 -11.72 -3.48 -10.28
N ASP A 211 -12.81 -4.07 -9.78
CA ASP A 211 -12.92 -4.54 -8.39
C ASP A 211 -11.93 -5.67 -8.08
N ASP A 212 -11.64 -6.54 -9.06
CA ASP A 212 -10.72 -7.69 -8.91
C ASP A 212 -9.24 -7.34 -9.16
N ASN A 213 -8.95 -6.13 -9.70
CA ASN A 213 -7.62 -5.73 -10.17
C ASN A 213 -6.99 -4.62 -9.32
N SER A 214 -7.36 -4.56 -8.04
CA SER A 214 -6.81 -3.61 -7.06
C SER A 214 -5.29 -3.84 -6.86
N PRO A 215 -4.46 -2.78 -6.74
CA PRO A 215 -3.04 -2.92 -6.42
C PRO A 215 -2.79 -3.37 -4.96
N ILE A 216 -3.81 -3.88 -4.26
CA ILE A 216 -3.72 -4.30 -2.86
C ILE A 216 -2.61 -5.34 -2.62
N GLY A 217 -2.37 -6.25 -3.57
CA GLY A 217 -1.27 -7.21 -3.49
C GLY A 217 0.11 -6.54 -3.44
N TYR A 218 0.28 -5.39 -4.10
CA TYR A 218 1.52 -4.62 -4.07
C TYR A 218 1.70 -3.81 -2.79
N ILE A 219 0.60 -3.38 -2.17
CA ILE A 219 0.62 -2.71 -0.87
C ILE A 219 1.09 -3.68 0.22
N ASN A 220 0.74 -4.96 0.08
CA ASN A 220 1.24 -6.00 1.00
C ASN A 220 2.68 -6.45 0.69
N SER A 221 3.23 -6.09 -0.47
CA SER A 221 4.57 -6.52 -0.87
C SER A 221 5.65 -5.61 -0.26
N SER A 222 6.62 -6.21 0.43
CA SER A 222 7.74 -5.48 1.04
C SER A 222 8.93 -5.40 0.08
N PHE A 223 9.54 -4.21 -0.05
CA PHE A 223 10.81 -4.05 -0.77
C PHE A 223 11.99 -4.72 -0.05
N TYR A 224 11.85 -5.13 1.22
CA TYR A 224 12.87 -5.93 1.91
C TYR A 224 12.83 -7.41 1.52
N ALA A 225 11.70 -7.89 0.98
CA ALA A 225 11.57 -9.27 0.53
C ALA A 225 12.48 -9.54 -0.67
N SER A 226 13.13 -10.69 -0.66
CA SER A 226 14.09 -11.08 -1.70
C SER A 226 13.46 -11.87 -2.85
N ASP A 227 12.28 -12.43 -2.59
CA ASP A 227 11.47 -13.32 -3.40
C ASP A 227 10.20 -12.61 -3.87
N ASN A 228 10.38 -11.60 -4.73
CA ASN A 228 9.26 -10.93 -5.37
C ASN A 228 9.15 -11.40 -6.84
N GLU A 229 7.96 -11.80 -7.25
CA GLU A 229 7.72 -12.33 -8.61
C GLU A 229 7.76 -11.26 -9.70
N LEU A 230 7.38 -10.02 -9.36
CA LEU A 230 7.27 -8.92 -10.31
C LEU A 230 8.62 -8.24 -10.58
N TYR A 231 9.43 -8.05 -9.54
CA TYR A 231 10.70 -7.33 -9.64
C TYR A 231 11.78 -7.92 -8.73
N ILE A 232 13.05 -7.70 -9.08
CA ILE A 232 14.18 -8.02 -8.20
C ILE A 232 14.41 -6.82 -7.29
N SER A 233 14.19 -6.95 -5.98
CA SER A 233 14.41 -5.83 -5.05
C SER A 233 15.86 -5.32 -5.06
N PRO A 234 16.09 -3.98 -5.03
CA PRO A 234 17.42 -3.39 -4.81
C PRO A 234 17.99 -3.65 -3.41
N LEU A 235 17.17 -4.16 -2.48
CA LEU A 235 17.57 -4.60 -1.15
C LEU A 235 17.74 -6.12 -1.05
N SER A 236 17.54 -6.86 -2.15
CA SER A 236 17.82 -8.29 -2.19
C SER A 236 19.32 -8.57 -2.11
N PRO A 237 19.76 -9.74 -1.59
CA PRO A 237 21.16 -10.16 -1.61
C PRO A 237 21.78 -10.15 -3.03
N GLN A 238 20.96 -10.36 -4.06
CA GLN A 238 21.40 -10.39 -5.46
C GLN A 238 21.52 -9.00 -6.10
N ALA A 239 21.09 -7.93 -5.42
CA ALA A 239 20.97 -6.59 -5.98
C ALA A 239 22.27 -6.07 -6.62
N MET A 240 23.43 -6.34 -6.02
CA MET A 240 24.74 -5.91 -6.53
C MET A 240 25.08 -6.43 -7.93
N ARG A 241 24.47 -7.56 -8.35
CA ARG A 241 24.63 -8.14 -9.69
C ARG A 241 23.71 -7.50 -10.73
N HIS A 242 22.59 -6.92 -10.29
CA HIS A 242 21.54 -6.40 -11.16
C HIS A 242 21.56 -4.87 -11.27
N TYR A 243 22.05 -4.18 -10.25
CA TYR A 243 22.01 -2.73 -10.14
C TYR A 243 23.39 -2.10 -10.01
N LYS A 244 23.49 -0.85 -10.46
CA LYS A 244 24.50 0.12 -10.05
C LYS A 244 23.85 1.09 -9.09
N PHE A 245 24.64 1.57 -8.14
CA PHE A 245 24.20 2.53 -7.15
C PHE A 245 25.04 3.79 -7.26
N ARG A 246 24.40 4.94 -7.11
CA ARG A 246 25.07 6.23 -7.08
C ARG A 246 24.49 7.08 -5.96
N TYR A 247 25.37 7.72 -5.19
CA TYR A 247 24.96 8.62 -4.13
C TYR A 247 24.62 9.99 -4.72
N ASP A 248 23.36 10.41 -4.56
CA ASP A 248 22.86 11.68 -5.11
C ASP A 248 22.72 12.77 -4.03
N GLY A 249 23.03 12.47 -2.75
CA GLY A 249 23.09 13.43 -1.64
C GLY A 249 22.25 13.01 -0.43
N TYR A 250 21.97 13.94 0.48
CA TYR A 250 21.12 13.72 1.64
C TYR A 250 20.20 14.91 1.94
N ILE A 251 19.16 14.65 2.73
CA ILE A 251 18.30 15.66 3.36
C ILE A 251 18.26 15.43 4.87
N MET A 252 17.90 16.48 5.61
CA MET A 252 17.58 16.36 7.04
C MET A 252 16.09 16.14 7.19
N ASP A 253 15.71 15.08 7.88
CA ASP A 253 14.35 14.81 8.32
C ASP A 253 14.31 14.84 9.86
N GLY A 254 13.92 15.98 10.43
CA GLY A 254 14.09 16.23 11.87
C GLY A 254 15.58 16.19 12.26
N ASN A 255 15.95 15.27 13.15
CA ASN A 255 17.34 15.00 13.53
C ASN A 255 18.00 13.89 12.67
N ARG A 256 17.26 13.26 11.77
CA ARG A 256 17.75 12.13 10.96
C ARG A 256 18.35 12.61 9.65
N VAL A 257 19.49 12.03 9.28
CA VAL A 257 20.03 12.16 7.93
C VAL A 257 19.36 11.12 7.04
N VAL A 258 18.78 11.55 5.92
CA VAL A 258 18.16 10.65 4.94
C VAL A 258 18.98 10.72 3.65
N ASN A 259 19.65 9.61 3.34
CA ASN A 259 20.54 9.46 2.20
C ASN A 259 19.76 9.08 0.95
N LYS A 260 19.97 9.83 -0.13
CA LYS A 260 19.37 9.60 -1.46
C LYS A 260 20.32 8.77 -2.32
N ILE A 261 19.86 7.60 -2.73
CA ILE A 261 20.60 6.66 -3.56
C ILE A 261 19.85 6.43 -4.86
N ARG A 262 20.50 6.73 -5.98
CA ARG A 262 20.00 6.40 -7.31
C ARG A 262 20.26 4.92 -7.60
N VAL A 263 19.20 4.18 -7.87
CA VAL A 263 19.25 2.78 -8.29
C VAL A 263 19.13 2.71 -9.81
N ILE A 264 20.16 2.15 -10.45
CA ILE A 264 20.27 2.11 -11.92
C ILE A 264 20.40 0.65 -12.37
N PRO A 265 19.49 0.12 -13.20
CA PRO A 265 19.60 -1.25 -13.69
C PRO A 265 20.82 -1.42 -14.61
N ARG A 266 21.58 -2.51 -14.44
CA ARG A 266 22.76 -2.82 -15.27
C ARG A 266 22.40 -3.22 -16.70
N ARG A 267 21.17 -3.66 -16.91
CA ARG A 267 20.62 -4.07 -18.21
C ARG A 267 19.15 -3.66 -18.25
N LYS A 268 18.61 -3.44 -19.45
CA LYS A 268 17.16 -3.31 -19.62
C LYS A 268 16.49 -4.66 -19.34
N SER A 269 15.46 -4.67 -18.50
CA SER A 269 14.75 -5.87 -18.07
C SER A 269 13.39 -5.47 -17.51
N GLN A 270 12.37 -6.31 -17.75
CA GLN A 270 11.01 -6.08 -17.26
C GLN A 270 10.84 -6.30 -15.76
N GLN A 271 11.85 -6.90 -15.10
CA GLN A 271 11.88 -7.18 -13.65
C GLN A 271 12.88 -6.30 -12.87
N LEU A 272 13.51 -5.32 -13.53
CA LEU A 272 14.49 -4.45 -12.86
C LEU A 272 13.92 -3.06 -12.65
N LEU A 273 14.16 -2.54 -11.45
CA LEU A 273 13.70 -1.23 -11.01
C LEU A 273 14.72 -0.14 -11.34
N GLU A 274 14.22 1.05 -11.64
CA GLU A 274 15.04 2.26 -11.81
C GLU A 274 14.42 3.38 -10.99
N GLY A 275 15.22 4.14 -10.24
CA GLY A 275 14.70 5.28 -9.49
C GLY A 275 15.55 5.71 -8.32
N ASP A 276 14.89 6.23 -7.28
CA ASP A 276 15.51 6.74 -6.05
C ASP A 276 15.08 5.89 -4.85
N LEU A 277 16.06 5.57 -4.00
CA LEU A 277 15.88 4.96 -2.70
C LEU A 277 16.39 5.92 -1.63
N TYR A 278 15.57 6.19 -0.63
CA TYR A 278 15.92 7.02 0.51
C TYR A 278 16.12 6.13 1.73
N LEU A 279 17.31 6.17 2.32
CA LEU A 279 17.66 5.39 3.50
C LEU A 279 17.96 6.31 4.68
N VAL A 280 17.44 5.98 5.86
CA VAL A 280 17.81 6.69 7.09
C VAL A 280 19.24 6.29 7.47
N GLU A 281 20.11 7.26 7.72
CA GLU A 281 21.46 6.99 8.24
C GLU A 281 21.38 6.32 9.61
N ASP A 282 22.39 5.50 9.92
CA ASP A 282 22.52 4.70 11.14
C ASP A 282 21.51 3.56 11.32
N LEU A 283 20.26 3.75 10.89
CA LEU A 283 19.25 2.69 10.85
C LEU A 283 19.37 1.84 9.57
N TRP A 284 19.62 2.47 8.41
CA TRP A 284 19.66 1.82 7.08
C TRP A 284 18.34 1.16 6.65
N ASN A 285 17.23 1.56 7.25
CA ASN A 285 15.88 1.26 6.76
C ASN A 285 15.45 2.22 5.64
N ILE A 286 14.46 1.78 4.88
CA ILE A 286 13.72 2.56 3.91
C ILE A 286 13.01 3.71 4.62
N HIS A 287 13.28 4.91 4.12
CA HIS A 287 12.50 6.11 4.38
C HIS A 287 11.44 6.30 3.29
N THR A 288 11.88 6.27 2.04
CA THR A 288 11.02 6.45 0.86
C THR A 288 11.57 5.61 -0.28
N VAL A 289 10.68 5.03 -1.06
CA VAL A 289 10.96 4.40 -2.35
C VAL A 289 10.26 5.21 -3.43
N ASP A 290 10.97 5.56 -4.51
CA ASP A 290 10.39 6.10 -5.75
C ASP A 290 11.02 5.36 -6.94
N PHE A 291 10.37 4.27 -7.35
CA PHE A 291 10.86 3.40 -8.43
C PHE A 291 9.92 3.37 -9.62
N LYS A 292 10.52 3.12 -10.77
CA LYS A 292 9.85 2.83 -12.03
C LYS A 292 10.20 1.42 -12.47
N LEU A 293 9.19 0.70 -12.95
CA LEU A 293 9.29 -0.58 -13.64
C LEU A 293 8.76 -0.41 -15.08
N GLU A 294 9.42 -1.04 -16.05
CA GLU A 294 9.02 -1.00 -17.46
C GLU A 294 8.69 -2.41 -17.99
N PRO A 295 7.51 -2.96 -17.66
CA PRO A 295 7.03 -4.20 -18.27
C PRO A 295 6.72 -4.00 -19.77
N PHE A 296 6.45 -5.09 -20.49
CA PHE A 296 6.19 -5.02 -21.95
C PHE A 296 4.97 -4.17 -22.32
N TYR A 297 4.03 -3.98 -21.41
CA TYR A 297 2.78 -3.26 -21.62
C TYR A 297 2.85 -1.79 -21.20
N GLY A 298 3.97 -1.26 -20.72
CA GLY A 298 4.08 0.15 -20.34
C GLY A 298 5.02 0.44 -19.19
N SER A 299 4.69 1.43 -18.36
CA SER A 299 5.47 1.76 -17.17
C SER A 299 4.62 1.86 -15.92
N ILE A 300 5.17 1.37 -14.82
CA ILE A 300 4.60 1.46 -13.48
C ILE A 300 5.55 2.29 -12.63
N LYS A 301 5.10 3.43 -12.12
CA LYS A 301 5.80 4.20 -11.09
C LYS A 301 5.18 3.86 -9.75
N MET A 302 6.03 3.55 -8.78
CA MET A 302 5.67 3.11 -7.43
C MET A 302 6.39 4.01 -6.45
N ARG A 303 5.61 4.74 -5.64
CA ARG A 303 6.13 5.48 -4.51
C ARG A 303 5.56 4.92 -3.22
N GLN A 304 6.43 4.64 -2.26
CA GLN A 304 6.07 4.26 -0.90
C GLN A 304 6.79 5.16 0.08
N VAL A 305 6.07 5.67 1.07
CA VAL A 305 6.62 6.46 2.18
C VAL A 305 6.49 5.63 3.45
N TYR A 306 7.60 5.45 4.15
CA TYR A 306 7.67 4.74 5.42
C TYR A 306 7.74 5.73 6.57
N ALA A 307 7.09 5.39 7.68
CA ALA A 307 7.13 6.17 8.90
C ALA A 307 7.28 5.26 10.12
N PRO A 308 7.80 5.78 11.25
CA PRO A 308 7.83 5.05 12.51
C PRO A 308 6.39 4.93 13.05
N VAL A 309 5.79 3.76 12.90
CA VAL A 309 4.42 3.47 13.35
C VAL A 309 4.39 3.00 14.80
N GLU A 310 5.49 2.45 15.28
CA GLU A 310 5.73 2.10 16.68
C GLU A 310 7.22 2.30 16.96
N ASP A 311 7.62 2.35 18.22
CA ASP A 311 9.03 2.46 18.58
C ASP A 311 9.85 1.32 17.95
N GLY A 312 10.83 1.71 17.13
CA GLY A 312 11.67 0.77 16.38
C GLY A 312 11.04 0.14 15.12
N ILE A 313 9.77 0.39 14.84
CA ILE A 313 9.06 -0.24 13.71
C ILE A 313 8.71 0.79 12.63
N TRP A 314 9.25 0.57 11.43
CA TRP A 314 8.97 1.39 10.26
C TRP A 314 8.20 0.59 9.21
N LEU A 315 6.97 1.04 8.94
CA LEU A 315 6.07 0.44 7.97
C LEU A 315 5.60 1.49 6.94
N PRO A 316 5.18 1.05 5.74
CA PRO A 316 4.70 1.96 4.70
C PRO A 316 3.34 2.55 5.08
N VAL A 317 3.25 3.87 5.13
CA VAL A 317 2.02 4.59 5.54
C VAL A 317 1.29 5.22 4.36
N SER A 318 1.95 5.33 3.20
CA SER A 318 1.38 5.89 1.98
C SER A 318 1.95 5.19 0.74
N HIS A 319 1.07 4.89 -0.20
CA HIS A 319 1.41 4.30 -1.49
C HIS A 319 0.83 5.14 -2.62
N HIS A 320 1.60 5.28 -3.70
CA HIS A 320 1.16 5.95 -4.91
C HIS A 320 1.67 5.18 -6.13
N PHE A 321 0.75 4.74 -6.97
CA PHE A 321 1.02 3.99 -8.19
C PHE A 321 0.52 4.76 -9.40
N ASN A 322 1.42 5.06 -10.34
CA ASN A 322 1.04 5.59 -11.65
C ASN A 322 1.37 4.56 -12.72
N ILE A 323 0.35 4.13 -13.45
CA ILE A 323 0.45 3.10 -14.48
C ILE A 323 0.13 3.75 -15.82
N ASP A 324 1.11 3.78 -16.71
CA ASP A 324 0.93 4.16 -18.12
C ASP A 324 0.95 2.86 -18.94
N ALA A 325 -0.21 2.40 -19.39
CA ALA A 325 -0.34 1.16 -20.16
C ALA A 325 -0.54 1.45 -21.66
N ALA A 326 0.23 0.76 -22.50
CA ALA A 326 0.15 0.81 -23.95
C ALA A 326 0.42 -0.58 -24.56
N ILE A 327 -0.61 -1.20 -25.11
CA ILE A 327 -0.52 -2.52 -25.75
C ILE A 327 -1.46 -2.59 -26.95
N MET A 328 -0.95 -3.09 -28.08
CA MET A 328 -1.69 -3.24 -29.34
C MET A 328 -2.42 -1.95 -29.80
N GLY A 329 -1.84 -0.79 -29.50
CA GLY A 329 -2.39 0.52 -29.85
C GLY A 329 -3.49 1.03 -28.92
N ILE A 330 -3.92 0.24 -27.93
CA ILE A 330 -4.76 0.69 -26.83
C ILE A 330 -3.87 1.39 -25.80
N LYS A 331 -4.31 2.54 -25.31
CA LYS A 331 -3.60 3.32 -24.29
C LYS A 331 -4.53 3.64 -23.14
N GLY A 332 -4.04 3.49 -21.92
CA GLY A 332 -4.75 3.87 -20.71
C GLY A 332 -3.79 4.32 -19.63
N LYS A 333 -4.31 5.11 -18.69
CA LYS A 333 -3.60 5.52 -17.49
C LYS A 333 -4.39 5.13 -16.26
N ALA A 334 -3.69 4.65 -15.25
CA ALA A 334 -4.25 4.45 -13.93
C ALA A 334 -3.43 5.17 -12.87
N ASP A 335 -4.13 5.71 -11.88
CA ASP A 335 -3.57 6.40 -10.73
C ASP A 335 -4.20 5.80 -9.48
N TYR A 336 -3.39 5.23 -8.60
CA TYR A 336 -3.84 4.69 -7.34
C TYR A 336 -3.09 5.32 -6.18
N VAL A 337 -3.83 5.67 -5.14
CA VAL A 337 -3.29 6.19 -3.89
C VAL A 337 -3.90 5.42 -2.72
N SER A 338 -3.11 5.20 -1.68
CA SER A 338 -3.56 4.57 -0.45
C SER A 338 -3.42 5.49 0.75
N SER A 339 -4.28 5.29 1.73
CA SER A 339 -4.10 5.72 3.12
C SER A 339 -4.09 4.49 4.01
N VAL A 340 -3.14 4.43 4.93
CA VAL A 340 -2.94 3.28 5.84
C VAL A 340 -3.02 3.78 7.27
N LYS A 341 -3.87 3.16 8.07
CA LYS A 341 -3.98 3.38 9.51
C LYS A 341 -3.64 2.09 10.22
N TYR A 342 -2.59 2.10 11.03
CA TYR A 342 -2.23 0.96 11.87
C TYR A 342 -2.97 1.04 13.21
N GLU A 343 -3.80 0.05 13.51
CA GLU A 343 -4.55 0.00 14.76
C GLU A 343 -3.76 -0.70 15.85
N VAL A 344 -3.10 -1.80 15.48
CA VAL A 344 -2.23 -2.59 16.35
C VAL A 344 -0.95 -2.89 15.61
N VAL A 345 0.19 -2.71 16.26
CA VAL A 345 1.50 -3.11 15.76
C VAL A 345 2.25 -3.77 16.91
N VAL A 346 2.72 -4.99 16.71
CA VAL A 346 3.44 -5.74 17.74
C VAL A 346 4.87 -5.97 17.27
N LEU A 347 5.84 -5.50 18.05
CA LEU A 347 7.26 -5.76 17.82
C LEU A 347 7.53 -7.26 17.95
N ASP A 348 8.38 -7.80 17.07
CA ASP A 348 8.95 -9.12 17.31
C ASP A 348 10.00 -9.03 18.44
N SER A 349 9.58 -9.28 19.68
CA SER A 349 10.46 -9.25 20.86
C SER A 349 11.52 -10.35 20.85
N LEU A 350 11.33 -11.41 20.05
CA LEU A 350 12.30 -12.49 19.90
C LEU A 350 13.37 -12.15 18.86
N LEU A 351 13.13 -11.14 18.03
CA LEU A 351 14.10 -10.66 17.06
C LEU A 351 15.12 -9.75 17.75
N ALA A 352 16.34 -10.26 17.94
CA ALA A 352 17.42 -9.47 18.51
C ALA A 352 17.72 -8.23 17.65
N ILE A 353 17.49 -7.05 18.22
CA ILE A 353 17.83 -5.78 17.59
C ILE A 353 19.35 -5.65 17.61
N PRO A 354 20.02 -5.41 16.47
CA PRO A 354 21.44 -5.10 16.48
C PRO A 354 21.72 -3.91 17.41
N SER A 355 22.64 -4.05 18.36
CA SER A 355 22.92 -3.06 19.42
C SER A 355 23.19 -1.64 18.88
N LEU A 356 23.84 -1.52 17.72
CA LEU A 356 24.03 -0.25 17.03
C LEU A 356 22.69 0.41 16.64
N ILE A 357 21.70 -0.35 16.18
CA ILE A 357 20.36 0.17 15.89
C ILE A 357 19.64 0.53 17.18
N ALA A 358 19.68 -0.36 18.18
CA ALA A 358 19.03 -0.14 19.48
C ALA A 358 19.50 1.16 20.14
N GLY A 359 20.81 1.45 20.13
CA GLY A 359 21.37 2.68 20.68
C GLY A 359 20.92 3.96 19.96
N HIS A 360 20.62 3.90 18.65
CA HIS A 360 20.06 5.03 17.92
C HIS A 360 18.56 5.19 18.21
N LEU A 361 17.80 4.10 18.22
CA LEU A 361 16.38 4.11 18.56
C LEU A 361 16.13 4.65 19.98
N ALA A 362 16.92 4.20 20.97
CA ALA A 362 16.78 4.66 22.36
C ALA A 362 17.04 6.16 22.55
N ARG A 363 17.98 6.75 21.77
CA ARG A 363 18.23 8.20 21.77
C ARG A 363 17.08 9.00 21.16
N GLU A 364 16.31 8.40 20.27
CA GLU A 364 15.16 9.05 19.63
C GLU A 364 13.90 9.01 20.52
N SER A 365 13.74 7.96 21.33
CA SER A 365 12.66 7.84 22.31
C SER A 365 12.85 8.75 23.54
N ALA A 366 14.04 9.34 23.72
CA ALA A 366 14.32 10.24 24.84
C ALA A 366 13.54 11.57 24.72
N PRO A 367 12.85 12.03 25.77
CA PRO A 367 12.14 13.31 25.77
C PRO A 367 13.08 14.49 25.44
N SER A 368 12.56 15.48 24.72
CA SER A 368 13.31 16.64 24.21
C SER A 368 13.42 17.82 25.20
N GLU A 369 12.96 17.66 26.44
CA GLU A 369 13.10 18.65 27.51
C GLU A 369 14.16 18.19 28.53
N PRO A 370 15.04 19.08 29.02
CA PRO A 370 15.90 18.78 30.14
C PRO A 370 15.07 18.88 31.42
N GLU A 371 14.31 17.83 31.74
CA GLU A 371 13.88 17.63 33.13
C GLU A 371 15.10 17.19 33.93
N GLU A 372 15.30 17.85 35.07
CA GLU A 372 16.39 17.60 36.00
C GLU A 372 16.50 16.10 36.28
N ALA A 373 17.68 15.55 36.00
CA ALA A 373 18.00 14.16 36.23
C ALA A 373 17.76 13.77 37.69
N SER A 374 16.65 13.08 37.96
CA SER A 374 16.66 12.04 38.97
C SER A 374 17.38 10.85 38.36
N GLU A 375 18.56 10.54 38.89
CA GLU A 375 19.29 9.29 38.67
C GLU A 375 18.45 8.11 39.21
N GLU A 376 17.40 7.73 38.49
CA GLU A 376 16.84 6.39 38.60
C GLU A 376 17.37 5.60 37.41
N THR A 377 18.43 4.83 37.68
CA THR A 377 18.92 3.78 36.80
C THR A 377 17.72 2.92 36.38
N PRO A 378 17.36 2.84 35.08
CA PRO A 378 16.37 1.88 34.65
C PRO A 378 16.86 0.50 35.08
N GLU A 379 16.03 -0.23 35.81
CA GLU A 379 16.26 -1.65 36.11
C GLU A 379 16.39 -2.37 34.76
N GLU A 380 17.64 -2.59 34.33
CA GLU A 380 17.96 -3.41 33.16
C GLU A 380 17.37 -4.80 33.41
N ALA A 381 16.33 -5.15 32.65
CA ALA A 381 15.94 -6.53 32.48
C ALA A 381 17.21 -7.33 32.11
N PRO A 382 17.44 -8.52 32.69
CA PRO A 382 18.70 -9.23 32.51
C PRO A 382 18.91 -9.54 31.03
N GLU A 383 19.78 -8.76 30.37
CA GLU A 383 20.17 -9.02 28.99
C GLU A 383 20.87 -10.38 28.95
N GLU A 384 20.24 -11.36 28.30
CA GLU A 384 20.88 -12.63 28.02
C GLU A 384 22.17 -12.36 27.23
N ALA A 385 23.27 -12.99 27.66
CA ALA A 385 24.58 -12.74 27.06
C ALA A 385 24.53 -12.96 25.53
N PRO A 386 25.06 -12.03 24.71
CA PRO A 386 24.82 -12.04 23.28
C PRO A 386 25.39 -13.31 22.64
N THR A 387 24.57 -13.91 21.78
CA THR A 387 24.92 -15.16 21.09
C THR A 387 26.18 -14.97 20.23
N LYS A 388 26.85 -16.08 19.88
CA LYS A 388 28.03 -16.01 19.00
C LYS A 388 27.70 -15.36 17.64
N ASN A 389 26.48 -15.55 17.14
CA ASN A 389 26.05 -14.93 15.89
C ASN A 389 25.78 -13.43 16.09
N GLN A 390 25.13 -13.03 17.18
CA GLN A 390 24.89 -11.63 17.52
C GLN A 390 26.20 -10.83 17.62
N ARG A 391 27.19 -11.34 18.36
CA ARG A 391 28.53 -10.73 18.39
C ARG A 391 29.17 -10.61 17.01
N ARG A 392 28.90 -11.56 16.12
CA ARG A 392 29.42 -11.52 14.75
C ARG A 392 28.66 -10.53 13.86
N ILE A 393 27.36 -10.37 14.06
CA ILE A 393 26.53 -9.34 13.43
C ILE A 393 27.07 -7.97 13.83
N GLU A 394 27.29 -7.74 15.12
CA GLU A 394 27.86 -6.48 15.65
C GLU A 394 29.21 -6.15 15.02
N GLN A 395 30.16 -7.11 15.03
CA GLN A 395 31.45 -6.94 14.37
C GLN A 395 31.36 -6.61 12.88
N LEU A 396 30.32 -7.07 12.19
CA LEU A 396 30.11 -6.76 10.77
C LEU A 396 29.48 -5.38 10.59
N MET A 397 28.61 -4.97 11.50
CA MET A 397 27.92 -3.67 11.49
C MET A 397 28.86 -2.51 11.89
N GLU A 398 29.83 -2.75 12.78
CA GLU A 398 30.86 -1.79 13.18
C GLU A 398 31.87 -1.48 12.07
N LYS A 399 31.99 -2.34 11.06
CA LYS A 399 32.88 -2.08 9.93
C LYS A 399 32.41 -0.84 9.17
N GLU A 400 33.30 0.14 9.06
CA GLU A 400 33.06 1.31 8.21
C GLU A 400 32.91 0.91 6.73
N GLU A 401 33.79 0.03 6.24
CA GLU A 401 33.74 -0.53 4.89
C GLU A 401 33.40 -2.04 4.94
N MET A 402 32.20 -2.37 4.47
CA MET A 402 31.76 -3.76 4.28
C MET A 402 31.94 -4.14 2.81
N ASN A 403 32.45 -5.34 2.50
CA ASN A 403 32.48 -5.87 1.13
C ASN A 403 31.26 -6.77 0.84
N ASN A 404 31.09 -7.20 -0.42
CA ASN A 404 29.93 -8.03 -0.81
C ASN A 404 29.86 -9.39 -0.07
N ARG A 405 31.00 -9.97 0.33
CA ARG A 405 31.02 -11.24 1.09
C ARG A 405 30.58 -11.02 2.54
N ASP A 406 31.04 -9.93 3.14
CA ASP A 406 30.63 -9.51 4.48
C ASP A 406 29.13 -9.20 4.52
N MET A 407 28.60 -8.50 3.50
CA MET A 407 27.16 -8.24 3.35
C MET A 407 26.34 -9.54 3.28
N MET A 408 26.74 -10.48 2.42
CA MET A 408 26.06 -11.77 2.31
C MET A 408 26.09 -12.55 3.63
N ARG A 409 27.22 -12.46 4.34
CA ARG A 409 27.37 -13.09 5.65
C ARG A 409 26.48 -12.43 6.70
N LEU A 410 26.38 -11.10 6.71
CA LEU A 410 25.50 -10.36 7.59
C LEU A 410 24.04 -10.76 7.36
N ALA A 411 23.57 -10.67 6.11
CA ALA A 411 22.21 -11.07 5.74
C ALA A 411 21.91 -12.53 6.16
N SER A 412 22.85 -13.45 5.90
CA SER A 412 22.70 -14.86 6.28
C SER A 412 22.69 -15.08 7.80
N LEU A 413 23.43 -14.30 8.59
CA LEU A 413 23.44 -14.41 10.05
C LEU A 413 22.15 -13.86 10.64
N ILE A 414 21.68 -12.71 10.17
CA ILE A 414 20.41 -12.12 10.58
C ILE A 414 19.25 -13.05 10.24
N GLU A 415 19.23 -13.57 9.00
CA GLU A 415 18.23 -14.55 8.56
C GLU A 415 18.20 -15.78 9.47
N LYS A 416 19.36 -16.26 9.91
CA LYS A 416 19.46 -17.42 10.80
C LYS A 416 18.95 -17.12 12.21
N GLU A 417 19.28 -15.95 12.77
CA GLU A 417 18.77 -15.51 14.08
C GLU A 417 17.25 -15.32 14.02
N SER A 418 16.74 -14.67 12.96
CA SER A 418 15.31 -14.47 12.81
C SER A 418 14.56 -15.78 12.63
N GLN A 419 15.12 -16.75 11.88
CA GLN A 419 14.50 -18.08 11.75
C GLN A 419 14.46 -18.86 13.07
N SER A 420 15.43 -18.69 13.97
CA SER A 420 15.35 -19.31 15.30
C SER A 420 14.22 -18.71 16.13
N SER A 421 14.07 -17.39 16.11
CA SER A 421 12.97 -16.68 16.76
C SER A 421 11.62 -17.13 16.19
N GLN A 422 11.51 -17.22 14.87
CA GLN A 422 10.31 -17.69 14.18
C GLN A 422 9.93 -19.13 14.55
N ARG A 423 10.88 -20.07 14.58
CA ARG A 423 10.59 -21.46 14.98
C ARG A 423 10.07 -21.55 16.41
N GLN A 424 10.64 -20.78 17.33
CA GLN A 424 10.14 -20.72 18.71
C GLN A 424 8.71 -20.18 18.75
N GLN A 425 8.39 -19.21 17.90
CA GLN A 425 7.05 -18.64 17.81
C GLN A 425 6.04 -19.60 17.13
N GLU A 426 6.43 -20.31 16.07
CA GLU A 426 5.61 -21.35 15.42
C GLU A 426 5.28 -22.50 16.38
N GLU A 427 6.25 -22.95 17.16
CA GLU A 427 6.07 -23.98 18.20
C GLU A 427 5.07 -23.54 19.28
N LEU A 428 5.03 -22.23 19.60
CA LEU A 428 4.10 -21.67 20.57
C LEU A 428 2.66 -21.51 20.04
N LEU A 429 2.48 -21.33 18.73
CA LEU A 429 1.19 -20.89 18.17
C LEU A 429 0.40 -21.98 17.43
N GLU A 430 0.97 -23.15 17.11
CA GLU A 430 0.33 -24.19 16.27
C GLU A 430 -0.24 -23.66 14.92
N ILE A 431 0.19 -22.49 14.44
CA ILE A 431 -0.33 -21.86 13.22
C ILE A 431 0.35 -22.50 12.00
N LYS A 432 -0.46 -22.99 11.06
CA LYS A 432 0.00 -23.31 9.70
C LYS A 432 -0.15 -22.06 8.85
N SER A 433 0.90 -21.68 8.15
CA SER A 433 0.90 -20.53 7.24
C SER A 433 -0.28 -20.55 6.28
N SER A 434 -0.99 -19.42 6.17
CA SER A 434 -2.11 -19.29 5.24
C SER A 434 -2.35 -17.84 4.81
N TYR A 435 -2.52 -17.65 3.49
CA TYR A 435 -3.13 -16.43 2.97
C TYR A 435 -4.64 -16.66 2.90
N GLN A 436 -5.43 -15.80 3.56
CA GLN A 436 -6.89 -15.89 3.55
C GLN A 436 -7.50 -14.59 3.02
N PHE A 437 -8.20 -14.70 1.89
CA PHE A 437 -8.97 -13.60 1.32
C PHE A 437 -10.45 -13.79 1.66
N LYS A 438 -11.06 -12.80 2.30
CA LYS A 438 -12.47 -12.83 2.68
C LYS A 438 -13.17 -11.56 2.21
N VAL A 439 -14.26 -11.73 1.48
CA VAL A 439 -15.19 -10.63 1.21
C VAL A 439 -16.31 -10.73 2.25
N GLU A 440 -16.54 -9.69 3.04
CA GLU A 440 -17.65 -9.71 3.99
C GLU A 440 -19.00 -9.78 3.26
N LYS A 441 -19.82 -10.75 3.66
CA LYS A 441 -21.12 -11.03 3.06
C LYS A 441 -22.15 -9.91 3.26
N ASP A 442 -21.90 -9.06 4.27
CA ASP A 442 -22.67 -7.85 4.60
C ASP A 442 -22.00 -6.57 4.08
N SER A 443 -21.21 -6.66 3.00
CA SER A 443 -20.76 -5.54 2.16
C SER A 443 -21.94 -4.90 1.40
N VAL A 444 -23.04 -4.63 2.12
CA VAL A 444 -24.20 -3.87 1.66
C VAL A 444 -23.66 -2.61 0.98
N PRO A 445 -24.10 -2.30 -0.25
CA PRO A 445 -23.64 -1.11 -0.96
C PRO A 445 -23.88 0.11 -0.07
N ARG A 446 -22.79 0.65 0.48
CA ARG A 446 -22.85 1.79 1.39
C ARG A 446 -23.08 3.06 0.61
N ASP A 447 -23.84 3.96 1.22
CA ASP A 447 -24.28 5.19 0.57
C ASP A 447 -23.14 6.23 0.47
N SER A 448 -23.43 7.34 -0.22
CA SER A 448 -22.47 8.44 -0.35
C SER A 448 -22.10 9.08 0.99
N VAL A 449 -22.94 8.94 2.02
CA VAL A 449 -22.72 9.52 3.36
C VAL A 449 -21.64 8.74 4.09
N PHE A 450 -21.72 7.41 4.08
CA PHE A 450 -20.65 6.54 4.61
C PHE A 450 -19.29 6.87 4.01
N TRP A 451 -19.19 6.96 2.67
CA TRP A 451 -17.91 7.25 2.03
C TRP A 451 -17.38 8.65 2.35
N ARG A 452 -18.24 9.62 2.68
CA ARG A 452 -17.77 10.93 3.17
C ARG A 452 -17.18 10.85 4.57
N SER A 453 -17.68 9.98 5.45
CA SER A 453 -17.19 9.89 6.83
C SER A 453 -15.87 9.13 6.96
N VAL A 454 -15.58 8.20 6.05
CA VAL A 454 -14.38 7.34 6.12
C VAL A 454 -13.26 7.73 5.17
N ARG A 455 -13.47 8.68 4.24
CA ARG A 455 -12.52 9.01 3.18
C ARG A 455 -11.38 9.92 3.68
N PRO A 456 -10.11 9.47 3.61
CA PRO A 456 -8.95 10.28 3.96
C PRO A 456 -8.29 10.98 2.75
N ILE A 457 -8.81 10.80 1.53
CA ILE A 457 -8.27 11.43 0.31
C ILE A 457 -9.44 12.02 -0.49
N PRO A 458 -9.62 13.35 -0.53
CA PRO A 458 -10.71 13.98 -1.26
C PRO A 458 -10.73 13.60 -2.74
N LEU A 459 -11.92 13.32 -3.27
CA LEU A 459 -12.10 13.01 -4.68
C LEU A 459 -11.88 14.24 -5.56
N THR A 460 -11.22 14.04 -6.70
CA THR A 460 -11.08 15.10 -7.72
C THR A 460 -12.43 15.41 -8.38
N GLN A 461 -12.52 16.55 -9.07
CA GLN A 461 -13.75 16.91 -9.77
C GLN A 461 -14.17 15.86 -10.83
N ALA A 462 -13.20 15.22 -11.48
CA ALA A 462 -13.46 14.19 -12.48
C ALA A 462 -14.04 12.90 -11.85
N GLU A 463 -13.51 12.50 -10.70
CA GLU A 463 -13.98 11.32 -9.95
C GLU A 463 -15.38 11.53 -9.37
N GLN A 464 -15.65 12.73 -8.82
CA GLN A 464 -16.99 13.07 -8.34
C GLN A 464 -18.03 13.00 -9.46
N ARG A 465 -17.69 13.50 -10.67
CA ARG A 465 -18.55 13.37 -11.86
C ARG A 465 -18.76 11.91 -12.24
N SER A 466 -17.71 11.09 -12.18
CA SER A 466 -17.79 9.65 -12.48
C SER A 466 -18.84 8.96 -11.58
N PHE A 467 -18.78 9.21 -10.27
CA PHE A 467 -19.76 8.65 -9.32
C PHE A 467 -21.17 9.22 -9.53
N ALA A 468 -21.31 10.53 -9.79
CA ALA A 468 -22.61 11.15 -10.02
C ALA A 468 -23.32 10.59 -11.27
N VAL A 469 -22.57 10.33 -12.34
CA VAL A 469 -23.09 9.69 -13.56
C VAL A 469 -23.56 8.27 -13.25
N LYS A 470 -22.74 7.48 -12.53
CA LYS A 470 -23.13 6.12 -12.12
C LYS A 470 -24.41 6.10 -11.29
N ASP A 471 -24.53 6.98 -10.29
CA ASP A 471 -25.70 7.03 -9.41
C ASP A 471 -26.96 7.44 -10.15
N SER A 472 -26.83 8.39 -11.09
CA SER A 472 -27.93 8.80 -11.96
C SER A 472 -28.42 7.65 -12.85
N LEU A 473 -27.50 6.87 -13.42
CA LEU A 473 -27.83 5.70 -14.24
C LEU A 473 -28.52 4.59 -13.41
N LEU A 474 -28.06 4.35 -12.19
CA LEU A 474 -28.67 3.38 -11.28
C LEU A 474 -30.08 3.81 -10.82
N ALA A 475 -30.29 5.11 -10.59
CA ALA A 475 -31.61 5.65 -10.24
C ALA A 475 -32.61 5.46 -11.39
N VAL A 476 -32.23 5.81 -12.62
CA VAL A 476 -33.07 5.62 -13.81
C VAL A 476 -33.41 4.15 -14.03
N ALA A 477 -32.44 3.24 -13.85
CA ALA A 477 -32.68 1.80 -13.99
C ALA A 477 -33.68 1.28 -12.94
N LYS A 478 -33.61 1.75 -11.69
CA LYS A 478 -34.58 1.41 -10.64
C LYS A 478 -35.97 1.95 -10.98
N ASP A 479 -36.06 3.20 -11.43
CA ASP A 479 -37.33 3.83 -11.81
C ASP A 479 -37.99 3.15 -13.02
N SER A 480 -37.20 2.67 -13.99
CA SER A 480 -37.74 1.88 -15.10
C SER A 480 -38.31 0.54 -14.66
N VAL A 481 -37.67 -0.14 -13.69
CA VAL A 481 -38.16 -1.43 -13.16
C VAL A 481 -39.42 -1.23 -12.31
N VAL A 482 -39.51 -0.13 -11.57
CA VAL A 482 -40.69 0.21 -10.77
C VAL A 482 -41.87 0.64 -11.65
N ASN A 483 -41.63 1.43 -12.69
CA ASN A 483 -42.70 1.89 -13.60
C ASN A 483 -43.21 0.79 -14.56
N ASP A 484 -42.41 -0.24 -14.86
CA ASP A 484 -42.84 -1.38 -15.69
C ASP A 484 -43.70 -2.41 -14.93
N SER A 485 -43.92 -2.23 -13.62
CA SER A 485 -44.84 -3.07 -12.84
C SER A 485 -46.32 -2.83 -13.19
N ALA A 486 -46.62 -1.86 -14.06
CA ALA A 486 -47.97 -1.62 -14.56
C ALA A 486 -47.99 -1.08 -15.99
N LYS A 487 -47.81 -1.94 -17.01
CA LYS A 487 -48.61 -1.96 -18.26
C LYS A 487 -48.12 -2.97 -19.30
N HIS A 488 -49.07 -3.83 -19.69
CA HIS A 488 -49.28 -4.43 -21.01
C HIS A 488 -48.10 -5.12 -21.73
N VAL A 489 -48.07 -6.45 -21.59
CA VAL A 489 -47.23 -7.39 -22.34
C VAL A 489 -47.43 -7.20 -23.85
N SER A 490 -46.39 -6.72 -24.54
CA SER A 490 -46.28 -6.64 -26.00
C SER A 490 -45.32 -7.75 -26.50
N GLN A 491 -45.50 -8.15 -27.77
CA GLN A 491 -44.97 -9.34 -28.44
C GLN A 491 -43.42 -9.54 -28.42
N PHE A 492 -42.67 -8.67 -27.75
CA PHE A 492 -41.22 -8.78 -27.52
C PHE A 492 -40.81 -9.93 -26.56
N SER A 493 -41.74 -10.47 -25.77
CA SER A 493 -41.46 -11.59 -24.85
C SER A 493 -41.20 -12.93 -25.55
N LYS A 494 -41.58 -13.08 -26.83
CA LYS A 494 -41.30 -14.30 -27.61
C LYS A 494 -39.85 -14.40 -28.09
N ILE A 495 -39.14 -13.28 -28.22
CA ILE A 495 -37.72 -13.27 -28.60
C ILE A 495 -36.83 -13.54 -27.38
N ARG A 496 -37.24 -13.06 -26.20
CA ARG A 496 -36.52 -13.26 -24.93
C ARG A 496 -36.45 -14.73 -24.50
N ARG A 497 -37.48 -15.54 -24.79
CA ARG A 497 -37.48 -16.97 -24.42
C ARG A 497 -36.54 -17.84 -25.27
N LYS A 498 -35.98 -17.31 -26.38
CA LYS A 498 -34.98 -18.01 -27.20
C LYS A 498 -33.53 -17.64 -26.85
N LEU A 499 -33.33 -16.61 -26.01
CA LEU A 499 -32.00 -16.17 -25.55
C LEU A 499 -31.64 -16.67 -24.14
N PHE A 500 -32.62 -17.16 -23.36
CA PHE A 500 -32.41 -17.52 -21.94
C PHE A 500 -32.30 -19.04 -21.64
N ASN A 501 -32.52 -19.92 -22.63
CA ASN A 501 -32.15 -21.32 -22.48
C ASN A 501 -30.86 -21.55 -23.26
N GLY A 502 -29.74 -21.54 -22.53
CA GLY A 502 -28.43 -21.87 -23.07
C GLY A 502 -28.45 -23.17 -23.85
N THR A 503 -27.81 -23.15 -25.02
CA THR A 503 -27.48 -24.36 -25.76
C THR A 503 -26.08 -24.79 -25.36
N THR A 504 -26.00 -25.92 -24.66
CA THR A 504 -24.77 -26.70 -24.53
C THR A 504 -24.39 -27.21 -25.91
N PHE A 505 -23.21 -26.86 -26.41
CA PHE A 505 -22.59 -27.55 -27.55
C PHE A 505 -21.50 -28.48 -27.02
N PRO A 506 -21.40 -29.72 -27.54
CA PRO A 506 -20.42 -30.67 -27.08
C PRO A 506 -19.01 -30.25 -27.49
N HIS A 507 -18.09 -30.60 -26.60
CA HIS A 507 -16.65 -30.56 -26.72
C HIS A 507 -16.16 -31.26 -27.99
N GLU A 508 -15.40 -30.55 -28.83
CA GLU A 508 -14.32 -31.14 -29.63
C GLU A 508 -13.43 -30.03 -30.24
N ALA A 509 -12.12 -30.26 -30.12
CA ALA A 509 -10.97 -29.47 -30.61
C ALA A 509 -10.41 -28.35 -29.70
N ASP A 510 -9.33 -28.74 -29.03
CA ASP A 510 -8.32 -27.99 -28.28
C ASP A 510 -7.85 -26.67 -28.93
N PHE A 511 -8.46 -25.54 -28.56
CA PHE A 511 -7.75 -24.29 -28.26
C PHE A 511 -8.71 -23.26 -27.66
N SER A 512 -8.47 -22.83 -26.42
CA SER A 512 -9.13 -21.65 -25.85
C SER A 512 -8.07 -20.61 -25.53
N VAL A 513 -8.20 -19.42 -26.11
CA VAL A 513 -7.42 -18.24 -25.73
C VAL A 513 -8.35 -17.38 -24.87
N ASN A 514 -8.23 -17.51 -23.55
CA ASN A 514 -8.80 -16.53 -22.64
C ASN A 514 -7.89 -15.30 -22.62
N TYR A 515 -8.39 -14.18 -23.12
CA TYR A 515 -7.75 -12.87 -23.02
C TYR A 515 -8.43 -12.10 -21.89
N GLY A 516 -7.76 -11.99 -20.73
CA GLY A 516 -8.24 -11.30 -19.52
C GLY A 516 -8.38 -9.78 -19.65
N GLY A 517 -8.24 -9.23 -20.85
CA GLY A 517 -8.26 -7.78 -21.07
C GLY A 517 -6.97 -7.10 -20.64
N LEU A 518 -7.00 -5.77 -20.65
CA LEU A 518 -5.82 -4.91 -20.47
C LEU A 518 -5.46 -4.65 -18.99
N LEU A 519 -6.32 -5.09 -18.09
CA LEU A 519 -6.29 -4.73 -16.66
C LEU A 519 -6.16 -5.96 -15.76
N ASP A 520 -6.24 -7.17 -16.31
CA ASP A 520 -6.04 -8.42 -15.59
C ASP A 520 -4.54 -8.75 -15.50
N LEU A 521 -3.91 -8.29 -14.41
CA LEU A 521 -2.52 -8.56 -14.10
C LEU A 521 -2.27 -10.02 -13.68
N SER A 522 -3.33 -10.79 -13.37
CA SER A 522 -3.20 -12.21 -12.98
C SER A 522 -2.81 -13.12 -14.16
N THR A 523 -3.08 -12.68 -15.40
CA THR A 523 -2.69 -13.40 -16.62
C THR A 523 -1.18 -13.38 -16.92
N LEU A 524 -0.39 -12.60 -16.17
CA LEU A 524 1.07 -12.57 -16.32
C LEU A 524 1.74 -13.86 -15.80
N ALA A 525 1.11 -14.61 -14.90
CA ALA A 525 1.62 -15.87 -14.39
C ALA A 525 1.30 -17.10 -15.27
N SER A 526 0.35 -16.98 -16.22
CA SER A 526 -0.25 -18.13 -16.91
C SER A 526 0.02 -18.20 -18.42
N MET A 527 0.94 -17.39 -18.97
CA MET A 527 1.30 -17.47 -20.39
C MET A 527 2.12 -18.76 -20.69
N PRO A 528 1.64 -19.67 -21.58
CA PRO A 528 2.25 -20.99 -21.79
C PRO A 528 3.69 -21.00 -22.32
N TRP A 529 4.19 -19.88 -22.84
CA TRP A 529 5.54 -19.80 -23.41
C TRP A 529 6.63 -19.61 -22.34
N MET A 530 6.27 -19.35 -21.08
CA MET A 530 7.20 -19.34 -19.94
C MET A 530 7.42 -20.74 -19.33
N ALA A 531 6.63 -21.76 -19.70
CA ALA A 531 6.83 -23.15 -19.29
C ALA A 531 7.89 -23.86 -20.15
N GLY A 532 9.09 -23.28 -20.20
CA GLY A 532 10.26 -23.87 -20.85
C GLY A 532 11.29 -24.34 -19.84
N GLY A 533 11.01 -25.42 -19.10
CA GLY A 533 12.06 -26.05 -18.29
C GLY A 533 11.59 -26.91 -17.12
N THR A 534 11.73 -28.23 -17.29
CA THR A 534 11.81 -29.27 -16.26
C THR A 534 10.51 -29.70 -15.55
N ASP A 535 9.66 -30.39 -16.30
CA ASP A 535 8.86 -31.50 -15.74
C ASP A 535 9.82 -32.62 -15.30
N LYS A 536 10.16 -32.67 -14.01
CA LYS A 536 10.58 -33.91 -13.35
C LYS A 536 9.52 -34.26 -12.31
N LYS A 537 8.61 -35.16 -12.71
CA LYS A 537 7.66 -35.82 -11.81
C LYS A 537 8.39 -36.40 -10.59
N PRO A 538 7.89 -36.18 -9.35
CA PRO A 538 8.35 -36.96 -8.21
C PRO A 538 7.86 -38.41 -8.37
N ALA A 539 8.79 -39.35 -8.37
CA ALA A 539 8.50 -40.77 -8.37
C ALA A 539 7.82 -41.16 -7.04
N SER A 540 6.64 -41.76 -7.13
CA SER A 540 5.90 -42.34 -6.02
C SER A 540 6.72 -43.44 -5.35
N CYS A 541 7.10 -43.24 -4.09
CA CYS A 541 7.72 -44.26 -3.26
C CYS A 541 6.63 -45.21 -2.75
N GLY A 542 6.51 -46.38 -3.39
CA GLY A 542 5.63 -47.46 -2.94
C GLY A 542 6.29 -48.25 -1.81
N SER A 543 5.63 -48.30 -0.66
CA SER A 543 5.94 -49.15 0.48
C SER A 543 5.97 -50.63 0.07
N ARG A 544 7.12 -51.29 0.22
CA ARG A 544 7.26 -52.75 0.20
C ARG A 544 7.79 -53.22 1.55
N ILE A 545 6.95 -53.97 2.24
CA ILE A 545 7.26 -54.75 3.44
C ILE A 545 8.28 -55.84 3.05
N PRO A 546 9.33 -56.10 3.84
CA PRO A 546 10.21 -57.24 3.62
C PRO A 546 9.67 -58.48 4.34
N SER A 547 9.52 -59.58 3.59
CA SER A 547 9.44 -60.94 4.13
C SER A 547 10.85 -61.51 4.26
N THR A 548 11.25 -61.83 5.50
CA THR A 548 12.31 -62.78 5.89
C THR A 548 12.10 -64.16 5.25
N PRO A 549 13.11 -65.06 5.18
CA PRO A 549 14.32 -65.17 6.02
C PRO A 549 15.63 -64.75 5.37
#